data_AF-A0A2T5LTA5-F1
#
_entry.id   AF-A0A2T5LTA5-F1
#
_cell.length_a   1.000
_cell.length_b   1.000
_cell.length_c   1.000
_cell.angle_alpha   90.00
_cell.angle_beta   90.00
_cell.angle_gamma   90.00
#
_symmetry.space_group_name_H-M   'P 1'
#
loop_
_entity.id
_entity.type
_entity.pdbx_description
1 polymer ?
#
loop_
_entity_poly.entity_id
_entity_poly.type
_entity_poly.pdbx_seq_one_letter_code
_entity_poly.pdbx_strand_id
1 'polypeptide(L)'
;MNPACRALPRRQGVFSRLPLKCGRHYSLHHPRPVLLASRNDHTRASCTHHLRAQFPHQATFRATSTMASEPQFATGVDPQQALPLLNALQGQGWSLDEESIGIKKTFYFRSYFKAVSFVNVIASQSATKKHHATMTVRIGSVDVHWTTHHPRGLTDKDISMAEYCEQAAQLMGAVEEGQGKKCGPGS
;
A
#
# COMPACT_ATOMS: atom_id res chain seq x y z
N MET A 1 -50.72 -10.67 26.06
CA MET A 1 -49.60 -10.40 26.99
C MET A 1 -48.48 -9.76 26.17
N ASN A 2 -48.18 -8.50 26.42
CA ASN A 2 -47.30 -7.65 25.61
C ASN A 2 -46.19 -7.12 26.54
N PRO A 3 -44.88 -7.32 26.28
CA PRO A 3 -43.85 -6.81 27.17
C PRO A 3 -43.51 -5.36 26.81
N ALA A 4 -43.66 -4.48 27.80
CA ALA A 4 -43.41 -3.06 27.72
C ALA A 4 -41.93 -2.73 27.49
N CYS A 5 -41.69 -1.85 26.52
CA CYS A 5 -40.41 -1.25 26.19
C CYS A 5 -40.01 -0.24 27.29
N ARG A 6 -38.88 -0.46 27.96
CA ARG A 6 -38.37 0.41 29.03
C ARG A 6 -37.29 1.34 28.46
N ALA A 7 -37.58 2.63 28.37
CA ALA A 7 -36.66 3.66 27.88
C ALA A 7 -35.56 3.97 28.91
N LEU A 8 -34.30 4.05 28.45
CA LEU A 8 -33.15 4.52 29.22
C LEU A 8 -32.93 6.03 29.02
N PRO A 9 -32.49 6.78 30.05
CA PRO A 9 -32.30 8.23 29.95
C PRO A 9 -31.03 8.62 29.17
N ARG A 10 -31.19 9.55 28.22
CA ARG A 10 -30.10 10.20 27.48
C ARG A 10 -29.27 11.10 28.41
N ARG A 11 -27.99 10.77 28.61
CA ARG A 11 -27.01 11.73 29.14
C ARG A 11 -26.56 12.69 28.03
N GLN A 12 -26.76 13.98 28.26
CA GLN A 12 -26.30 15.06 27.39
C GLN A 12 -24.78 15.22 27.55
N GLY A 13 -24.04 15.02 26.46
CA GLY A 13 -22.60 15.32 26.39
C GLY A 13 -22.38 16.80 26.04
N VAL A 14 -21.64 17.50 26.88
CA VAL A 14 -21.20 18.88 26.65
C VAL A 14 -20.04 18.86 25.64
N PHE A 15 -20.27 19.35 24.42
CA PHE A 15 -19.23 19.52 23.41
C PHE A 15 -18.60 20.92 23.53
N SER A 16 -17.41 20.99 24.12
CA SER A 16 -16.57 22.19 24.12
C SER A 16 -15.86 22.30 22.76
N ARG A 17 -16.23 23.28 21.95
CA ARG A 17 -15.59 23.60 20.67
C ARG A 17 -14.26 24.32 20.92
N LEU A 18 -13.15 23.76 20.45
CA LEU A 18 -11.87 24.47 20.32
C LEU A 18 -11.70 24.93 18.85
N PRO A 19 -11.28 26.18 18.58
CA PRO A 19 -11.10 26.68 17.22
C PRO A 19 -9.80 26.18 16.57
N LEU A 20 -9.92 25.66 15.35
CA LEU A 20 -8.82 25.32 14.44
C LEU A 20 -8.18 26.60 13.88
N LYS A 21 -6.85 26.75 14.02
CA LYS A 21 -6.10 27.81 13.35
C LYS A 21 -5.51 27.31 12.03
N CYS A 22 -5.92 27.99 10.96
CA CYS A 22 -5.37 28.03 9.59
C CYS A 22 -3.83 28.16 9.62
N GLY A 23 -3.04 27.32 8.94
CA GLY A 23 -2.75 27.39 7.50
C GLY A 23 -1.44 28.14 7.24
N ARG A 24 -0.32 27.43 7.02
CA ARG A 24 0.92 28.01 6.46
C ARG A 24 0.98 27.65 4.98
N HIS A 25 1.00 28.68 4.13
CA HIS A 25 1.27 28.57 2.69
C HIS A 25 2.75 28.26 2.47
N TYR A 26 3.04 27.25 1.66
CA TYR A 26 4.37 26.98 1.13
C TYR A 26 4.30 27.16 -0.39
N SER A 27 5.13 28.07 -0.92
CA SER A 27 5.22 28.37 -2.35
C SER A 27 6.23 27.42 -3.00
N LEU A 28 5.80 26.62 -3.99
CA LEU A 28 6.65 25.68 -4.73
C LEU A 28 7.20 26.35 -6.00
N HIS A 29 8.50 26.63 -6.02
CA HIS A 29 9.24 27.05 -7.22
C HIS A 29 9.56 25.83 -8.10
N HIS A 30 9.15 25.89 -9.37
CA HIS A 30 9.50 24.93 -10.41
C HIS A 30 10.67 25.46 -11.26
N PRO A 31 11.71 24.65 -11.57
CA PRO A 31 12.67 24.98 -12.61
C PRO A 31 12.24 24.42 -13.99
N ARG A 32 12.51 25.22 -15.04
CA ARG A 32 12.22 24.95 -16.46
C ARG A 32 13.28 24.02 -17.10
N PRO A 33 12.91 23.19 -18.09
CA PRO A 33 13.87 22.38 -18.84
C PRO A 33 14.52 23.16 -19.99
N VAL A 34 15.82 22.94 -20.21
CA VAL A 34 16.62 23.48 -21.32
C VAL A 34 16.62 22.47 -22.47
N LEU A 35 16.21 22.91 -23.65
CA LEU A 35 16.14 22.13 -24.89
C LEU A 35 17.53 22.01 -25.52
N LEU A 36 18.01 20.79 -25.76
CA LEU A 36 19.20 20.53 -26.56
C LEU A 36 18.81 20.42 -28.04
N ALA A 37 19.35 21.29 -28.88
CA ALA A 37 19.33 21.15 -30.33
C ALA A 37 20.74 20.76 -30.79
N SER A 38 20.87 19.66 -31.53
CA SER A 38 22.06 19.41 -32.35
C SER A 38 21.65 18.77 -33.66
N ARG A 39 21.83 19.56 -34.74
CA ARG A 39 21.81 19.12 -36.13
C ARG A 39 23.06 18.28 -36.39
N ASN A 40 23.00 17.35 -37.34
CA ASN A 40 23.89 17.41 -38.49
C ASN A 40 23.45 16.52 -39.65
N ASP A 41 23.82 17.03 -40.82
CA ASP A 41 23.40 16.71 -42.17
C ASP A 41 24.11 15.50 -42.78
N HIS A 42 23.53 15.01 -43.87
CA HIS A 42 24.00 13.90 -44.68
C HIS A 42 25.33 14.15 -45.41
N THR A 43 26.13 13.10 -45.65
CA THR A 43 26.67 12.79 -47.01
C THR A 43 27.33 11.40 -47.12
N ARG A 44 26.74 10.61 -48.01
CA ARG A 44 27.22 9.53 -48.92
C ARG A 44 28.69 9.07 -48.89
N ALA A 45 28.90 7.74 -48.83
CA ALA A 45 29.96 7.03 -49.56
C ALA A 45 29.59 5.56 -49.84
N SER A 46 30.19 5.01 -50.90
CA SER A 46 29.75 3.87 -51.71
C SER A 46 30.42 2.53 -51.34
N CYS A 47 29.78 1.46 -51.79
CA CYS A 47 30.06 0.03 -51.73
C CYS A 47 31.52 -0.43 -51.89
N THR A 48 31.90 -1.50 -51.16
CA THR A 48 32.60 -2.68 -51.70
C THR A 48 32.36 -3.91 -50.81
N HIS A 49 32.19 -5.06 -51.44
CA HIS A 49 31.97 -6.38 -50.86
C HIS A 49 33.16 -6.88 -50.04
N HIS A 50 32.89 -7.58 -48.93
CA HIS A 50 33.58 -8.84 -48.58
C HIS A 50 32.79 -9.66 -47.55
N LEU A 51 32.62 -10.95 -47.86
CA LEU A 51 32.04 -11.97 -46.99
C LEU A 51 32.83 -12.10 -45.69
N ARG A 52 32.14 -12.13 -44.54
CA ARG A 52 32.69 -12.74 -43.31
C ARG A 52 31.58 -13.33 -42.45
N ALA A 53 31.87 -14.53 -41.95
CA ALA A 53 30.98 -15.46 -41.27
C ALA A 53 30.13 -14.85 -40.13
N GLN A 54 28.85 -15.18 -40.15
CA GLN A 54 27.92 -14.95 -39.03
C GLN A 54 28.17 -16.02 -37.96
N PHE A 55 28.79 -15.63 -36.85
CA PHE A 55 28.64 -16.33 -35.59
C PHE A 55 27.50 -15.67 -34.82
N PRO A 56 26.52 -16.41 -34.28
CA PRO A 56 25.48 -15.82 -33.47
C PRO A 56 26.11 -15.40 -32.13
N HIS A 57 26.45 -14.12 -31.99
CA HIS A 57 26.59 -13.53 -30.67
C HIS A 57 25.21 -13.54 -30.05
N GLN A 58 24.97 -14.49 -29.14
CA GLN A 58 23.90 -14.38 -28.16
C GLN A 58 24.12 -13.07 -27.41
N ALA A 59 23.34 -12.05 -27.79
CA ALA A 59 23.20 -10.85 -27.00
C ALA A 59 22.60 -11.29 -25.67
N THR A 60 23.45 -11.41 -24.65
CA THR A 60 23.01 -11.58 -23.28
C THR A 60 22.30 -10.31 -22.88
N PHE A 61 20.98 -10.28 -23.08
CA PHE A 61 20.11 -9.32 -22.45
C PHE A 61 20.28 -9.49 -20.95
N ARG A 62 21.13 -8.65 -20.35
CA ARG A 62 21.26 -8.57 -18.91
C ARG A 62 19.98 -7.91 -18.41
N ALA A 63 18.97 -8.73 -18.15
CA ALA A 63 17.78 -8.31 -17.45
C ALA A 63 18.24 -7.70 -16.12
N THR A 64 17.99 -6.41 -15.94
CA THR A 64 18.01 -5.79 -14.63
C THR A 64 16.81 -6.34 -13.86
N SER A 65 16.97 -7.53 -13.28
CA SER A 65 16.04 -8.00 -12.26
C SER A 65 16.07 -6.97 -11.14
N THR A 66 14.97 -6.24 -10.98
CA THR A 66 14.64 -5.61 -9.71
C THR A 66 14.65 -6.74 -8.69
N MET A 67 15.72 -6.84 -7.90
CA MET A 67 15.79 -7.83 -6.83
C MET A 67 14.67 -7.49 -5.86
N ALA A 68 13.56 -8.24 -5.92
CA ALA A 68 12.59 -8.23 -4.83
C ALA A 68 13.36 -8.63 -3.58
N SER A 69 13.34 -7.77 -2.57
CA SER A 69 14.06 -8.04 -1.32
C SER A 69 13.46 -9.28 -0.65
N GLU A 70 14.32 -10.12 -0.07
CA GLU A 70 13.88 -11.37 0.57
C GLU A 70 13.25 -11.08 1.94
N PRO A 71 12.15 -11.75 2.31
CA PRO A 71 11.50 -11.55 3.61
C PRO A 71 12.39 -12.02 4.75
N GLN A 72 12.44 -11.21 5.81
CA GLN A 72 13.17 -11.49 7.05
C GLN A 72 12.19 -11.83 8.17
N PHE A 73 12.12 -13.12 8.51
CA PHE A 73 11.29 -13.63 9.60
C PHE A 73 11.98 -13.47 10.96
N ALA A 74 11.18 -13.24 12.00
CA ALA A 74 11.69 -13.14 13.35
C ALA A 74 12.18 -14.51 13.89
N THR A 75 13.03 -14.47 14.91
CA THR A 75 13.49 -15.70 15.59
C THR A 75 12.31 -16.53 16.07
N GLY A 76 12.33 -17.84 15.77
CA GLY A 76 11.30 -18.80 16.20
C GLY A 76 10.15 -18.98 15.21
N VAL A 77 10.12 -18.21 14.12
CA VAL A 77 9.20 -18.43 12.99
C VAL A 77 9.81 -19.44 12.03
N ASP A 78 9.01 -20.40 11.56
CA ASP A 78 9.41 -21.37 10.53
C ASP A 78 9.18 -20.79 9.13
N PRO A 79 10.24 -20.47 8.36
CA PRO A 79 10.07 -19.90 7.02
C PRO A 79 9.35 -20.84 6.06
N GLN A 80 9.46 -22.16 6.23
CA GLN A 80 8.81 -23.12 5.34
C GLN A 80 7.27 -23.04 5.44
N GLN A 81 6.76 -22.67 6.61
CA GLN A 81 5.33 -22.49 6.86
C GLN A 81 4.86 -21.07 6.51
N ALA A 82 5.66 -20.06 6.84
CA ALA A 82 5.28 -18.66 6.67
C ALA A 82 5.37 -18.17 5.21
N LEU A 83 6.36 -18.63 4.43
CA LEU A 83 6.60 -18.18 3.05
C LEU A 83 5.40 -18.41 2.12
N PRO A 84 4.75 -19.60 2.07
CA PRO A 84 3.59 -19.80 1.21
C PRO A 84 2.43 -18.84 1.51
N LEU A 85 2.17 -18.55 2.79
CA LEU A 85 1.11 -17.62 3.21
C LEU A 85 1.47 -16.18 2.80
N LEU A 86 2.72 -15.78 3.01
CA LEU A 86 3.22 -14.48 2.57
C LEU A 86 3.12 -14.32 1.04
N ASN A 87 3.50 -15.35 0.28
CA ASN A 87 3.40 -15.34 -1.19
C ASN A 87 1.93 -15.18 -1.66
N ALA A 88 0.98 -15.80 -0.96
CA ALA A 88 -0.44 -15.63 -1.26
C ALA A 88 -0.92 -14.18 -1.00
N LEU A 89 -0.43 -13.53 0.06
CA LEU A 89 -0.69 -12.11 0.31
C LEU A 89 -0.03 -11.22 -0.75
N GLN A 90 1.19 -11.55 -1.19
CA GLN A 90 1.86 -10.82 -2.28
C GLN A 90 1.07 -10.90 -3.59
N GLY A 91 0.48 -12.07 -3.89
CA GLY A 91 -0.46 -12.23 -5.01
C GLY A 91 -1.72 -11.37 -4.90
N GLN A 92 -2.04 -10.88 -3.70
CA GLN A 92 -3.15 -9.96 -3.43
C GLN A 92 -2.69 -8.49 -3.36
N GLY A 93 -1.44 -8.19 -3.72
CA GLY A 93 -0.91 -6.82 -3.74
C GLY A 93 -0.31 -6.34 -2.42
N TRP A 94 -0.04 -7.24 -1.47
CA TRP A 94 0.86 -6.92 -0.36
C TRP A 94 2.31 -6.86 -0.84
N SER A 95 3.09 -5.96 -0.27
CA SER A 95 4.52 -5.80 -0.58
C SER A 95 5.33 -5.82 0.71
N LEU A 96 6.60 -6.23 0.61
CA LEU A 96 7.53 -6.06 1.73
C LEU A 96 7.83 -4.57 1.94
N ASP A 97 8.10 -4.23 3.20
CA ASP A 97 8.67 -2.93 3.51
C ASP A 97 10.14 -2.85 3.11
N GLU A 98 10.70 -1.65 3.26
CA GLU A 98 12.06 -1.30 2.87
C GLU A 98 13.12 -2.15 3.59
N GLU A 99 12.82 -2.59 4.81
CA GLU A 99 13.69 -3.43 5.63
C GLU A 99 13.40 -4.94 5.45
N SER A 100 12.35 -5.30 4.71
CA SER A 100 11.85 -6.66 4.52
C SER A 100 11.48 -7.40 5.82
N ILE A 101 11.18 -6.65 6.88
CA ILE A 101 10.72 -7.18 8.19
C ILE A 101 9.24 -6.87 8.44
N GLY A 102 8.57 -6.28 7.46
CA GLY A 102 7.16 -5.94 7.51
C GLY A 102 6.50 -6.04 6.15
N ILE A 103 5.18 -5.97 6.14
CA ILE A 103 4.36 -5.99 4.93
C ILE A 103 3.39 -4.82 4.92
N LYS A 104 3.15 -4.28 3.72
CA LYS A 104 2.28 -3.13 3.51
C LYS A 104 1.38 -3.28 2.28
N LYS A 105 0.18 -2.73 2.37
CA LYS A 105 -0.79 -2.62 1.28
C LYS A 105 -1.67 -1.37 1.46
N THR A 106 -2.09 -0.78 0.35
CA THR A 106 -3.09 0.28 0.31
C THR A 106 -4.44 -0.28 -0.10
N PHE A 107 -5.47 -0.04 0.71
CA PHE A 107 -6.86 -0.37 0.42
C PHE A 107 -7.62 0.87 -0.05
N TYR A 108 -8.49 0.74 -1.05
CA TYR A 108 -9.26 1.85 -1.61
C TYR A 108 -10.75 1.66 -1.39
N PHE A 109 -11.46 2.77 -1.14
CA PHE A 109 -12.89 2.77 -0.83
C PHE A 109 -13.60 3.93 -1.52
N ARG A 110 -14.87 3.71 -1.91
CA ARG A 110 -15.70 4.74 -2.55
C ARG A 110 -16.06 5.93 -1.66
N SER A 111 -15.95 5.79 -0.33
CA SER A 111 -16.26 6.86 0.60
C SER A 111 -15.30 6.86 1.79
N TYR A 112 -15.10 8.04 2.37
CA TYR A 112 -14.30 8.20 3.59
C TYR A 112 -14.89 7.41 4.78
N PHE A 113 -16.22 7.35 4.90
CA PHE A 113 -16.87 6.58 5.95
C PHE A 113 -16.52 5.08 5.89
N LYS A 114 -16.47 4.50 4.68
CA LYS A 114 -16.03 3.10 4.49
C LYS A 114 -14.56 2.91 4.88
N ALA A 115 -13.69 3.84 4.50
CA ALA A 115 -12.27 3.81 4.91
C ALA A 115 -12.12 3.85 6.44
N VAL A 116 -12.83 4.74 7.13
CA VAL A 116 -12.80 4.80 8.61
C VAL A 116 -13.43 3.57 9.25
N SER A 117 -14.50 3.01 8.66
CA SER A 117 -15.12 1.77 9.14
C SER A 117 -14.13 0.60 9.08
N PHE A 118 -13.40 0.48 7.97
CA PHE A 118 -12.34 -0.51 7.81
C PHE A 118 -11.25 -0.37 8.87
N VAL A 119 -10.77 0.85 9.13
CA VAL A 119 -9.79 1.14 10.19
C VAL A 119 -10.28 0.70 11.55
N ASN A 120 -11.54 0.98 11.89
CA ASN A 120 -12.11 0.61 13.19
C ASN A 120 -12.18 -0.90 13.39
N VAL A 121 -12.51 -1.65 12.33
CA VAL A 121 -12.55 -3.12 12.35
C VAL A 121 -11.14 -3.67 12.59
N ILE A 122 -10.12 -3.15 11.89
CA ILE A 122 -8.72 -3.55 12.12
C ILE A 122 -8.26 -3.17 13.53
N ALA A 123 -8.59 -1.97 14.01
CA ALA A 123 -8.21 -1.51 15.35
C ALA A 123 -8.79 -2.41 16.45
N SER A 124 -10.05 -2.83 16.31
CA SER A 124 -10.69 -3.77 17.23
C SER A 124 -9.99 -5.14 17.24
N GLN A 125 -9.64 -5.67 16.07
CA GLN A 125 -8.93 -6.94 15.98
C GLN A 125 -7.49 -6.83 16.49
N SER A 126 -6.81 -5.72 16.24
CA SER A 126 -5.47 -5.41 16.74
C SER A 126 -5.42 -5.49 18.27
N ALA A 127 -6.41 -4.88 18.93
CA ALA A 127 -6.53 -4.93 20.39
C ALA A 127 -6.73 -6.37 20.90
N THR A 128 -7.57 -7.16 20.23
CA THR A 128 -7.83 -8.57 20.58
C THR A 128 -6.57 -9.43 20.42
N LYS A 129 -5.81 -9.22 19.34
CA LYS A 129 -4.57 -9.97 19.04
C LYS A 129 -3.34 -9.45 19.78
N LYS A 130 -3.46 -8.29 20.44
CA LYS A 130 -2.33 -7.54 21.04
C LYS A 130 -1.20 -7.35 20.02
N HIS A 131 -1.58 -6.95 18.81
CA HIS A 131 -0.69 -6.71 17.67
C HIS A 131 -1.24 -5.53 16.89
N HIS A 132 -0.47 -4.46 16.72
CA HIS A 132 -0.99 -3.19 16.21
C HIS A 132 -0.34 -2.84 14.88
N ALA A 133 -1.16 -2.48 13.89
CA ALA A 133 -0.68 -1.94 12.63
C ALA A 133 -0.31 -0.47 12.76
N THR A 134 0.57 -0.02 11.88
CA THR A 134 0.61 1.37 11.47
C THR A 134 -0.41 1.57 10.35
N MET A 135 -1.35 2.50 10.51
CA MET A 135 -2.36 2.81 9.49
C MET A 135 -2.40 4.31 9.17
N THR A 136 -2.41 4.64 7.87
CA THR A 136 -2.59 6.02 7.39
C THR A 136 -3.88 6.14 6.59
N VAL A 137 -4.79 7.01 7.02
CA VAL A 137 -6.08 7.23 6.35
C VAL A 137 -6.00 8.44 5.45
N ARG A 138 -6.35 8.27 4.17
CA ARG A 138 -6.50 9.33 3.17
C ARG A 138 -7.93 9.37 2.63
N ILE A 139 -8.21 10.36 1.78
CA ILE A 139 -9.50 10.44 1.09
C ILE A 139 -9.63 9.23 0.16
N GLY A 140 -10.50 8.29 0.55
CA GLY A 140 -10.81 7.11 -0.25
C GLY A 140 -9.75 6.01 -0.21
N SER A 141 -8.74 6.08 0.68
CA SER A 141 -7.78 4.98 0.87
C SER A 141 -7.22 4.88 2.28
N VAL A 142 -6.71 3.70 2.61
CA VAL A 142 -6.05 3.37 3.88
C VAL A 142 -4.78 2.60 3.57
N ASP A 143 -3.63 3.12 3.94
CA ASP A 143 -2.40 2.33 3.97
C ASP A 143 -2.34 1.56 5.27
N VAL A 144 -1.98 0.28 5.20
CA VAL A 144 -1.79 -0.59 6.34
C VAL A 144 -0.38 -1.16 6.27
N HIS A 145 0.34 -1.11 7.37
CA HIS A 145 1.66 -1.72 7.55
C HIS A 145 1.70 -2.56 8.82
N TRP A 146 2.16 -3.80 8.67
CA TRP A 146 2.35 -4.77 9.75
C TRP A 146 3.83 -5.12 9.86
N THR A 147 4.34 -5.11 11.08
CA THR A 147 5.67 -5.62 11.43
C THR A 147 5.68 -6.01 12.90
N THR A 148 6.53 -6.97 13.28
CA THR A 148 6.74 -7.32 14.68
C THR A 148 8.06 -6.73 15.18
N HIS A 149 7.98 -5.91 16.23
CA HIS A 149 9.15 -5.28 16.83
C HIS A 149 9.95 -6.22 17.75
N HIS A 150 9.30 -7.22 18.37
CA HIS A 150 9.96 -8.17 19.25
C HIS A 150 9.30 -9.57 19.27
N PRO A 151 10.05 -10.64 18.96
CA PRO A 151 11.35 -10.62 18.30
C PRO A 151 11.27 -9.88 16.95
N ARG A 152 12.34 -9.17 16.56
CA ARG A 152 12.33 -8.31 15.36
C ARG A 152 12.24 -9.18 14.09
N GLY A 153 11.30 -8.85 13.20
CA GLY A 153 11.09 -9.54 11.93
C GLY A 153 9.61 -9.79 11.65
N LEU A 154 9.30 -10.39 10.50
CA LEU A 154 7.94 -10.88 10.20
C LEU A 154 7.57 -12.06 11.09
N THR A 155 6.33 -12.08 11.57
CA THR A 155 5.74 -13.22 12.30
C THR A 155 4.40 -13.62 11.73
N ASP A 156 3.88 -14.76 12.19
CA ASP A 156 2.54 -15.25 11.85
C ASP A 156 1.43 -14.25 12.23
N LYS A 157 1.68 -13.37 13.21
CA LYS A 157 0.73 -12.31 13.57
C LYS A 157 0.62 -11.26 12.47
N ASP A 158 1.73 -10.91 11.81
CA ASP A 158 1.72 -9.96 10.69
C ASP A 158 0.92 -10.53 9.51
N ILE A 159 1.19 -11.79 9.16
CA ILE A 159 0.52 -12.51 8.07
C ILE A 159 -0.98 -12.66 8.37
N SER A 160 -1.35 -13.18 9.54
CA SER A 160 -2.76 -13.41 9.90
C SER A 160 -3.57 -12.10 10.02
N MET A 161 -2.94 -11.00 10.46
CA MET A 161 -3.61 -9.70 10.49
C MET A 161 -3.73 -9.07 9.11
N ALA A 162 -2.79 -9.31 8.19
CA ALA A 162 -2.93 -8.94 6.78
C ALA A 162 -4.07 -9.70 6.09
N GLU A 163 -4.21 -11.00 6.33
CA GLU A 163 -5.36 -11.79 5.85
C GLU A 163 -6.69 -11.26 6.39
N TYR A 164 -6.71 -10.87 7.68
CA TYR A 164 -7.90 -10.24 8.28
C TYR A 164 -8.24 -8.92 7.58
N CYS A 165 -7.24 -8.15 7.15
CA CYS A 165 -7.47 -6.93 6.37
C CYS A 165 -8.14 -7.24 5.03
N GLU A 166 -7.77 -8.31 4.32
CA GLU A 166 -8.45 -8.71 3.08
C GLU A 166 -9.94 -9.00 3.31
N GLN A 167 -10.26 -9.76 4.35
CA GLN A 167 -11.65 -10.07 4.73
C GLN A 167 -12.43 -8.80 5.08
N ALA A 168 -11.84 -7.93 5.92
CA ALA A 168 -12.46 -6.67 6.32
C ALA A 168 -12.66 -5.73 5.11
N ALA A 169 -11.70 -5.68 4.19
CA ALA A 169 -11.78 -4.88 2.97
C ALA A 169 -12.93 -5.34 2.07
N GLN A 170 -13.07 -6.66 1.87
CA GLN A 170 -14.18 -7.24 1.12
C GLN A 170 -15.53 -6.87 1.74
N LEU A 171 -15.68 -7.04 3.06
CA LEU A 171 -16.91 -6.68 3.79
C LEU A 171 -17.25 -5.19 3.70
N MET A 172 -16.23 -4.33 3.70
CA MET A 172 -16.43 -2.88 3.60
C MET A 172 -16.68 -2.40 2.17
N GLY A 173 -16.51 -3.26 1.16
CA GLY A 173 -16.68 -2.93 -0.25
C GLY A 173 -15.48 -2.14 -0.78
N ALA A 174 -14.28 -2.66 -0.54
CA ALA A 174 -13.07 -2.17 -1.17
C ALA A 174 -13.21 -2.20 -2.70
N VAL A 175 -12.53 -1.26 -3.35
CA VAL A 175 -12.53 -1.09 -4.80
C VAL A 175 -11.10 -1.04 -5.30
N GLU A 176 -10.94 -1.18 -6.61
CA GLU A 176 -9.66 -0.96 -7.27
C GLU A 176 -9.17 0.48 -7.08
N GLU A 177 -7.85 0.65 -7.18
CA GLU A 177 -7.23 1.97 -7.17
C GLU A 177 -7.86 2.91 -8.21
N GLY A 178 -8.04 4.18 -7.83
CA GLY A 178 -8.66 5.20 -8.69
C GLY A 178 -10.19 5.23 -8.68
N GLN A 179 -10.87 4.20 -8.14
CA GLN A 179 -12.34 4.20 -8.01
C GLN A 179 -12.87 4.87 -6.73
N GLY A 180 -11.97 5.32 -5.84
CA GLY A 180 -12.34 6.07 -4.65
C GLY A 180 -12.86 7.47 -5.01
N LYS A 181 -14.10 7.81 -4.61
CA LYS A 181 -14.63 9.16 -4.87
C LYS A 181 -13.81 10.17 -4.06
N LYS A 182 -13.28 11.17 -4.74
CA LYS A 182 -12.79 12.40 -4.10
C LYS A 182 -14.00 13.14 -3.54
N CYS A 183 -13.90 13.68 -2.32
CA CYS A 183 -14.95 14.52 -1.76
C CYS A 183 -15.15 15.73 -2.69
N GLY A 184 -16.26 15.74 -3.41
CA GLY A 184 -16.75 16.88 -4.20
C GLY A 184 -18.22 17.12 -3.83
N PRO A 185 -18.78 18.30 -4.19
CA PRO A 185 -20.20 18.56 -3.93
C PRO A 185 -21.02 17.45 -4.60
N GLY A 186 -21.87 16.79 -3.82
CA GLY A 186 -22.78 15.78 -4.34
C GLY A 186 -23.66 16.40 -5.41
N SER A 187 -23.65 15.82 -6.60
CA SER A 187 -24.62 16.09 -7.68
C SER A 187 -26.03 15.72 -7.23
#